data_AF-A0A955EU56-F1
#
_entry.id   AF-A0A955EU56-F1
#
_cell.length_a   1.000
_cell.length_b   1.000
_cell.length_c   1.000
_cell.angle_alpha   90.00
_cell.angle_beta   90.00
_cell.angle_gamma   90.00
#
_symmetry.space_group_name_H-M   'P 1'
#
loop_
_entity.id
_entity.type
_entity.pdbx_description
1 polymer ?
#
loop_
_entity_poly.entity_id
_entity_poly.type
_entity_poly.pdbx_seq_one_letter_code
_entity_poly.pdbx_strand_id
1 'polypeptide(L)'
;MSLPIPLRRRVPAALLALALLGLGLAGASVYAENFTGRQAPDISLADGVQGLAAGDSLARHRGQVVLLTFWFRDCPICRRHLPQVQALYDRYQGFGLDVVTVVDKYAPAEVVPVLRQFGWTFPTASDRDSSRARAFGVGRRPEEYLVAPDGRVVASMQVRPQDVEAALAGWRVERCGPWPTGSDLVRRHVAGGAYGEALKVQGTEAGLAARVLAEARRDMQARVARIRRGLQRRADVREDVGYLRTAFQGTALESEAQAALQALFPNNPR
;
A
#
# COMPACT_ATOMS: atom_id res chain seq x y z
N MET A 1 42.99 -55.70 50.65
CA MET A 1 42.61 -54.34 50.20
C MET A 1 42.10 -54.46 48.78
N SER A 2 40.78 -54.58 48.61
CA SER A 2 40.13 -54.79 47.31
C SER A 2 39.37 -53.52 46.97
N LEU A 3 39.82 -52.78 45.96
CA LEU A 3 39.10 -51.62 45.44
C LEU A 3 37.95 -52.10 44.53
N PRO A 4 36.71 -51.58 44.68
CA PRO A 4 35.62 -51.93 43.79
C PRO A 4 35.72 -51.18 42.46
N ILE A 5 35.49 -51.90 41.36
CA ILE A 5 35.39 -51.40 39.98
C ILE A 5 34.12 -50.54 39.86
N PRO A 6 34.15 -49.33 39.26
CA PRO A 6 32.96 -48.50 39.15
C PRO A 6 32.00 -49.05 38.09
N LEU A 7 30.72 -49.16 38.44
CA LEU A 7 29.64 -49.47 37.50
C LEU A 7 29.55 -48.38 36.43
N ARG A 8 29.91 -48.74 35.19
CA ARG A 8 29.67 -47.94 33.99
C ARG A 8 28.16 -47.81 33.79
N ARG A 9 27.57 -46.67 34.19
CA ARG A 9 26.17 -46.33 33.93
C ARG A 9 25.91 -46.40 32.42
N ARG A 10 25.27 -47.48 31.97
CA ARG A 10 24.76 -47.57 30.60
C ARG A 10 23.54 -46.68 30.50
N VAL A 11 23.65 -45.54 29.83
CA VAL A 11 22.48 -44.75 29.45
C VAL A 11 21.68 -45.63 28.47
N PRO A 12 20.43 -46.00 28.77
CA PRO A 12 19.64 -46.85 27.88
C PRO A 12 19.46 -46.13 26.55
N ALA A 13 19.70 -46.84 25.44
CA ALA A 13 19.62 -46.30 24.07
C ALA A 13 18.27 -45.59 23.77
N ALA A 14 17.22 -45.94 24.50
CA ALA A 14 15.92 -45.28 24.47
C ALA A 14 15.96 -43.79 24.89
N LEU A 15 16.81 -43.40 25.84
CA LEU A 15 16.98 -42.00 26.25
C LEU A 15 17.74 -41.18 25.21
N LEU A 16 18.71 -41.78 24.52
CA LEU A 16 19.41 -41.18 23.38
C LEU A 16 18.47 -41.01 22.17
N ALA A 17 17.61 -42.00 21.90
CA ALA A 17 16.61 -41.93 20.84
C ALA A 17 15.54 -40.86 21.12
N LEU A 18 15.07 -40.73 22.37
CA LEU A 18 14.13 -39.67 22.77
C LEU A 18 14.76 -38.26 22.68
N ALA A 19 16.04 -38.11 23.03
CA ALA A 19 16.75 -36.85 22.86
C ALA A 19 16.90 -36.45 21.38
N LEU A 20 17.16 -37.42 20.49
CA LEU A 20 17.23 -37.19 19.05
C LEU A 20 15.86 -36.92 18.41
N LEU A 21 14.79 -37.57 18.89
CA LEU A 21 13.42 -37.26 18.45
C LEU A 21 12.97 -35.86 18.92
N GLY A 22 13.38 -35.45 20.12
CA GLY A 22 13.16 -34.10 20.64
C GLY A 22 13.93 -33.02 19.87
N LEU A 23 15.16 -33.31 19.41
CA LEU A 23 15.91 -32.41 18.52
C LEU A 23 15.36 -32.36 17.08
N GLY A 24 14.78 -33.45 16.58
CA GLY A 24 14.17 -33.51 15.24
C GLY A 24 12.88 -32.68 15.12
N LEU A 25 12.13 -32.52 16.22
CA LEU A 25 10.92 -31.68 16.29
C LEU A 25 11.20 -30.23 16.69
N ALA A 26 12.41 -29.94 17.19
CA ALA A 26 12.90 -28.58 17.41
C ALA A 26 13.62 -27.99 16.17
N GLY A 27 13.47 -28.65 15.00
CA GLY A 27 13.69 -28.04 13.70
C GLY A 27 12.68 -26.92 13.51
N ALA A 28 13.00 -25.78 14.13
CA ALA A 28 12.20 -24.59 14.18
C ALA A 28 11.66 -24.28 12.78
N SER A 29 10.35 -24.39 12.66
CA SER A 29 9.64 -23.65 11.65
C SER A 29 9.83 -22.17 11.97
N VAL A 30 10.91 -21.59 11.42
CA VAL A 30 11.04 -20.15 11.23
C VAL A 30 10.05 -19.80 10.13
N TYR A 31 8.75 -19.90 10.44
CA TYR A 31 7.76 -19.15 9.70
C TYR A 31 8.12 -17.70 9.97
N ALA A 32 8.55 -16.98 8.93
CA ALA A 32 8.52 -15.54 8.92
C ALA A 32 7.13 -15.15 9.46
N GLU A 33 7.07 -14.44 10.58
CA GLU A 33 5.79 -13.95 11.09
C GLU A 33 5.14 -13.17 9.96
N ASN A 34 3.99 -13.65 9.47
CA ASN A 34 3.27 -12.94 8.43
C ASN A 34 2.78 -11.62 9.04
N PHE A 35 3.49 -10.53 8.73
CA PHE A 35 3.18 -9.22 9.29
C PHE A 35 1.92 -8.61 8.65
N THR A 36 1.43 -9.20 7.55
CA THR A 36 0.19 -8.76 6.88
C THR A 36 -1.00 -8.81 7.84
N GLY A 37 -1.79 -7.73 7.84
CA GLY A 37 -2.95 -7.51 8.71
C GLY A 37 -2.62 -6.84 10.06
N ARG A 38 -1.35 -6.81 10.47
CA ARG A 38 -0.93 -6.15 11.72
C ARG A 38 -0.74 -4.64 11.51
N GLN A 39 -0.87 -3.89 12.60
CA GLN A 39 -0.45 -2.49 12.64
C GLN A 39 1.08 -2.42 12.56
N ALA A 40 1.59 -1.59 11.65
CA ALA A 40 3.02 -1.35 11.51
C ALA A 40 3.57 -0.69 12.78
N PRO A 41 4.66 -1.21 13.38
CA PRO A 41 5.36 -0.56 14.48
C PRO A 41 5.75 0.86 14.08
N ASP A 42 5.52 1.83 14.97
CA ASP A 42 6.09 3.15 14.77
C ASP A 42 7.60 3.09 15.05
N ILE A 43 8.39 3.51 14.06
CA ILE A 43 9.84 3.54 14.13
C ILE A 43 10.32 4.97 13.87
N SER A 44 11.31 5.42 14.64
CA SER A 44 11.96 6.69 14.36
C SER A 44 12.84 6.57 13.11
N LEU A 45 12.74 7.57 12.23
CA LEU A 45 13.52 7.70 11.00
C LEU A 45 14.50 8.89 11.10
N ALA A 46 14.72 9.40 12.32
CA ALA A 46 15.51 10.61 12.57
C ALA A 46 17.01 10.47 12.19
N ASP A 47 17.53 9.24 12.13
CA ASP A 47 18.88 8.95 11.60
C ASP A 47 18.88 8.93 10.06
N GLY A 48 18.37 10.03 9.47
CA GLY A 48 18.22 10.19 8.03
C GLY A 48 19.56 10.24 7.32
N VAL A 49 19.69 9.45 6.25
CA VAL A 49 20.83 9.47 5.32
C VAL A 49 20.56 10.45 4.18
N GLN A 50 19.36 10.37 3.60
CA GLN A 50 18.87 11.30 2.58
C GLN A 50 17.34 11.30 2.54
N GLY A 51 16.73 12.39 2.09
CA GLY A 51 15.30 12.47 1.81
C GLY A 51 14.37 12.39 3.05
N LEU A 52 14.92 12.49 4.26
CA LEU A 52 14.18 12.43 5.53
C LEU A 52 14.50 13.65 6.38
N ALA A 53 13.50 14.12 7.14
CA ALA A 53 13.65 15.28 8.01
C ALA A 53 14.15 14.89 9.42
N ALA A 54 14.64 15.87 10.18
CA ALA A 54 14.94 15.67 11.59
C ALA A 54 13.65 15.36 12.37
N GLY A 55 13.67 14.30 13.19
CA GLY A 55 12.49 13.86 13.95
C GLY A 55 11.43 13.16 13.12
N ASP A 56 11.79 12.62 11.95
CA ASP A 56 10.89 11.82 11.13
C ASP A 56 10.58 10.47 11.78
N SER A 57 9.40 9.91 11.48
CA SER A 57 8.97 8.60 11.99
C SER A 57 7.94 7.98 11.06
N LEU A 58 7.78 6.65 11.12
CA LEU A 58 6.81 5.97 10.27
C LEU A 58 5.38 6.48 10.50
N ALA A 59 5.02 6.85 11.73
CA ALA A 59 3.73 7.44 12.03
C ALA A 59 3.46 8.77 11.32
N ARG A 60 4.50 9.55 10.95
CA ARG A 60 4.32 10.80 10.20
C ARG A 60 3.85 10.57 8.76
N HIS A 61 4.10 9.38 8.23
CA HIS A 61 3.63 8.95 6.91
C HIS A 61 2.22 8.37 6.94
N ARG A 62 1.54 8.36 8.10
CA ARG A 62 0.14 7.91 8.18
C ARG A 62 -0.75 8.71 7.26
N GLY A 63 -1.75 8.02 6.73
CA GLY A 63 -2.61 8.58 5.73
C GLY A 63 -2.01 8.60 4.33
N GLN A 64 -0.85 8.01 4.09
CA GLN A 64 -0.34 7.65 2.76
C GLN A 64 -0.05 6.15 2.70
N VAL A 65 0.02 5.58 1.49
CA VAL A 65 0.55 4.23 1.33
C VAL A 65 2.06 4.33 1.51
N VAL A 66 2.66 3.47 2.33
CA VAL A 66 4.11 3.48 2.58
C VAL A 66 4.73 2.19 2.12
N LEU A 67 5.70 2.26 1.21
CA LEU A 67 6.59 1.15 0.90
C LEU A 67 7.83 1.25 1.81
N LEU A 68 7.89 0.41 2.83
CA LEU A 68 9.02 0.30 3.74
C LEU A 68 9.94 -0.84 3.29
N THR A 69 11.21 -0.52 2.97
CA THR A 69 12.17 -1.51 2.47
C THR A 69 13.39 -1.61 3.38
N PHE A 70 13.64 -2.77 3.98
CA PHE A 70 14.85 -3.04 4.75
C PHE A 70 15.93 -3.67 3.87
N TRP A 71 17.13 -3.13 3.88
CA TRP A 71 18.26 -3.59 3.06
C TRP A 71 19.59 -3.38 3.80
N PHE A 72 20.70 -3.82 3.20
CA PHE A 72 22.04 -3.53 3.71
C PHE A 72 23.04 -3.35 2.56
N ARG A 73 24.11 -2.60 2.82
CA ARG A 73 25.07 -2.12 1.81
C ARG A 73 25.64 -3.23 0.91
N ASP A 74 26.11 -4.29 1.53
CA ASP A 74 26.86 -5.38 0.88
C ASP A 74 25.97 -6.58 0.54
N CYS A 75 24.74 -6.31 0.08
CA CYS A 75 23.72 -7.31 -0.22
C CYS A 75 23.54 -7.50 -1.74
N PRO A 76 24.02 -8.61 -2.34
CA PRO A 76 23.90 -8.84 -3.80
C PRO A 76 22.45 -8.91 -4.28
N ILE A 77 21.56 -9.50 -3.48
CA ILE A 77 20.14 -9.60 -3.81
C ILE A 77 19.48 -8.22 -3.76
N CYS A 78 19.80 -7.41 -2.75
CA CYS A 78 19.29 -6.05 -2.61
C CYS A 78 19.70 -5.18 -3.81
N ARG A 79 20.95 -5.29 -4.28
CA ARG A 79 21.41 -4.55 -5.47
C ARG A 79 20.62 -4.87 -6.74
N ARG A 80 20.11 -6.10 -6.88
CA ARG A 80 19.24 -6.48 -8.00
C ARG A 80 17.81 -6.00 -7.82
N HIS A 81 17.34 -5.84 -6.59
CA HIS A 81 15.95 -5.53 -6.27
C HIS A 81 15.68 -4.03 -6.11
N LEU A 82 16.58 -3.28 -5.47
CA LEU A 82 16.41 -1.84 -5.23
C LEU A 82 16.16 -0.97 -6.48
N PRO A 83 16.61 -1.32 -7.70
CA PRO A 83 16.16 -0.62 -8.92
C PRO A 83 14.63 -0.63 -9.11
N GLN A 84 13.94 -1.70 -8.67
CA GLN A 84 12.48 -1.75 -8.68
C GLN A 84 11.87 -0.78 -7.66
N VAL A 85 12.46 -0.69 -6.47
CA VAL A 85 12.04 0.27 -5.43
C VAL A 85 12.23 1.70 -5.92
N GLN A 86 13.36 2.00 -6.57
CA GLN A 86 13.61 3.29 -7.22
C GLN A 86 12.56 3.59 -8.28
N ALA A 87 12.21 2.62 -9.14
CA ALA A 87 11.19 2.82 -10.16
C ALA A 87 9.78 3.07 -9.57
N LEU A 88 9.45 2.44 -8.43
CA LEU A 88 8.20 2.72 -7.70
C LEU A 88 8.22 4.11 -7.07
N TYR A 89 9.35 4.50 -6.45
CA TYR A 89 9.56 5.83 -5.91
C TYR A 89 9.39 6.89 -7.00
N ASP A 90 10.13 6.78 -8.11
CA ASP A 90 10.08 7.74 -9.21
C ASP A 90 8.68 7.88 -9.80
N ARG A 91 7.93 6.76 -9.86
CA ARG A 91 6.60 6.70 -10.47
C ARG A 91 5.49 7.25 -9.56
N TYR A 92 5.55 7.00 -8.26
CA TYR A 92 4.42 7.25 -7.35
C TYR A 92 4.72 8.26 -6.23
N GLN A 93 5.95 8.77 -6.12
CA GLN A 93 6.25 9.91 -5.24
C GLN A 93 5.32 11.08 -5.57
N GLY A 94 4.73 11.69 -4.54
CA GLY A 94 3.73 12.76 -4.71
C GLY A 94 2.36 12.31 -5.23
N PHE A 95 2.16 11.01 -5.45
CA PHE A 95 0.91 10.42 -5.93
C PHE A 95 0.29 9.42 -4.92
N GLY A 96 0.58 9.61 -3.64
CA GLY A 96 0.02 8.83 -2.53
C GLY A 96 0.86 7.64 -2.07
N LEU A 97 2.03 7.41 -2.68
CA LEU A 97 3.04 6.47 -2.19
C LEU A 97 4.21 7.25 -1.60
N ASP A 98 4.46 7.02 -0.31
CA ASP A 98 5.74 7.32 0.32
C ASP A 98 6.64 6.09 0.24
N VAL A 99 7.90 6.28 -0.14
CA VAL A 99 8.91 5.22 -0.09
C VAL A 99 9.89 5.57 1.00
N VAL A 100 10.09 4.65 1.94
CA VAL A 100 11.08 4.77 3.01
C VAL A 100 11.93 3.52 2.99
N THR A 101 13.25 3.69 2.92
CA THR A 101 14.17 2.56 3.04
C THR A 101 14.97 2.65 4.32
N VAL A 102 15.35 1.49 4.85
CA VAL A 102 16.11 1.36 6.08
C VAL A 102 17.32 0.50 5.82
N VAL A 103 18.50 1.08 6.00
CA VAL A 103 19.78 0.39 5.81
C VAL A 103 20.29 -0.14 7.14
N ASP A 104 20.35 -1.46 7.24
CA ASP A 104 20.66 -2.16 8.46
C ASP A 104 22.18 -2.26 8.71
N LYS A 105 22.61 -2.07 9.97
CA LYS A 105 23.99 -2.23 10.49
C LYS A 105 25.03 -1.18 10.07
N TYR A 106 24.64 -0.11 9.40
CA TYR A 106 25.58 0.92 8.93
C TYR A 106 25.17 2.30 9.44
N ALA A 107 26.17 3.12 9.80
CA ALA A 107 25.93 4.53 10.11
C ALA A 107 25.64 5.34 8.82
N PRO A 108 24.97 6.49 8.91
CA PRO A 108 24.62 7.29 7.72
C PRO A 108 25.79 7.57 6.76
N ALA A 109 26.95 7.94 7.30
CA ALA A 109 28.15 8.27 6.51
C ALA A 109 28.67 7.09 5.67
N GLU A 110 28.43 5.85 6.09
CA GLU A 110 28.87 4.64 5.38
C GLU A 110 27.95 4.27 4.21
N VAL A 111 26.76 4.86 4.15
CA VAL A 111 25.68 4.50 3.22
C VAL A 111 25.65 5.47 2.04
N VAL A 112 25.90 6.75 2.29
CA VAL A 112 25.90 7.82 1.27
C VAL A 112 26.69 7.44 -0.01
N PRO A 113 27.91 6.87 0.06
CA PRO A 113 28.67 6.51 -1.14
C PRO A 113 27.95 5.48 -2.02
N VAL A 114 27.24 4.52 -1.41
CA VAL A 114 26.54 3.47 -2.13
C VAL A 114 25.28 4.01 -2.79
N LEU A 115 24.51 4.87 -2.10
CA LEU A 115 23.37 5.55 -2.71
C LEU A 115 23.80 6.36 -3.94
N ARG A 116 24.91 7.11 -3.83
CA ARG A 116 25.47 7.88 -4.94
C ARG A 116 26.00 7.01 -6.08
N GLN A 117 26.72 5.93 -5.77
CA GLN A 117 27.28 5.01 -6.76
C GLN A 117 26.20 4.42 -7.67
N PHE A 118 25.04 4.09 -7.11
CA PHE A 118 23.93 3.48 -7.86
C PHE A 118 22.86 4.50 -8.31
N GLY A 119 23.02 5.78 -7.98
CA GLY A 119 22.06 6.82 -8.34
C GLY A 119 20.70 6.68 -7.66
N TRP A 120 20.64 6.07 -6.48
CA TRP A 120 19.40 5.87 -5.73
C TRP A 120 19.02 7.13 -4.95
N THR A 121 17.77 7.58 -5.12
CA THR A 121 17.29 8.88 -4.60
C THR A 121 16.15 8.74 -3.59
N PHE A 122 15.67 7.52 -3.33
CA PHE A 122 14.64 7.28 -2.32
C PHE A 122 15.08 7.71 -0.90
N PRO A 123 14.15 8.14 -0.04
CA PRO A 123 14.40 8.40 1.37
C PRO A 123 15.01 7.18 2.07
N THR A 124 16.06 7.41 2.86
CA THR A 124 16.81 6.34 3.51
C THR A 124 17.17 6.72 4.94
N ALA A 125 16.83 5.84 5.91
CA ALA A 125 17.26 5.94 7.30
C ALA A 125 18.29 4.86 7.64
N SER A 126 19.20 5.16 8.54
CA SER A 126 20.18 4.20 9.11
C SER A 126 19.56 3.42 10.27
N ASP A 127 19.81 2.10 10.31
CA ASP A 127 19.45 1.21 11.42
C ASP A 127 20.68 0.49 11.96
N ARG A 128 21.62 1.27 12.52
CA ARG A 128 22.93 0.79 12.95
C ARG A 128 22.87 -0.35 13.97
N ASP A 129 21.90 -0.32 14.88
CA ASP A 129 21.72 -1.32 15.93
C ASP A 129 20.69 -2.40 15.57
N SER A 130 20.18 -2.38 14.34
CA SER A 130 19.11 -3.26 13.83
C SER A 130 17.80 -3.19 14.62
N SER A 131 17.55 -2.14 15.42
CA SER A 131 16.37 -2.03 16.27
C SER A 131 15.08 -1.92 15.46
N ARG A 132 15.10 -1.18 14.34
CA ARG A 132 13.93 -1.01 13.46
C ARG A 132 13.63 -2.30 12.71
N ALA A 133 14.67 -2.96 12.20
CA ALA A 133 14.53 -4.27 11.58
C ALA A 133 13.95 -5.31 12.55
N ARG A 134 14.39 -5.31 13.81
CA ARG A 134 13.82 -6.19 14.85
C ARG A 134 12.36 -5.87 15.15
N ALA A 135 11.96 -4.60 15.19
CA ALA A 135 10.57 -4.21 15.44
C ALA A 135 9.60 -4.80 14.40
N PHE A 136 10.05 -4.93 13.16
CA PHE A 136 9.29 -5.54 12.05
C PHE A 136 9.52 -7.06 11.92
N GLY A 137 10.34 -7.69 12.77
CA GLY A 137 10.64 -9.11 12.66
C GLY A 137 11.48 -9.49 11.43
N VAL A 138 12.26 -8.55 10.89
CA VAL A 138 13.01 -8.72 9.63
C VAL A 138 14.08 -9.79 9.78
N GLY A 139 13.83 -10.94 9.16
CA GLY A 139 14.72 -12.11 9.19
C GLY A 139 15.71 -12.16 8.02
N ARG A 140 15.39 -11.48 6.92
CA ARG A 140 16.20 -11.48 5.70
C ARG A 140 16.22 -10.10 5.05
N ARG A 141 17.12 -9.88 4.09
CA ARG A 141 17.17 -8.64 3.31
C ARG A 141 17.37 -8.97 1.81
N PRO A 142 16.74 -8.25 0.88
CA PRO A 142 15.75 -7.20 1.15
C PRO A 142 14.47 -7.82 1.71
N GLU A 143 13.77 -7.04 2.53
CA GLU A 143 12.45 -7.39 3.03
C GLU A 143 11.59 -6.13 3.05
N GLU A 144 10.40 -6.24 2.49
CA GLU A 144 9.54 -5.09 2.19
C GLU A 144 8.21 -5.22 2.92
N TYR A 145 7.64 -4.08 3.27
CA TYR A 145 6.31 -3.97 3.87
C TYR A 145 5.56 -2.87 3.15
N LEU A 146 4.38 -3.18 2.63
CA LEU A 146 3.44 -2.20 2.12
C LEU A 146 2.46 -1.88 3.23
N VAL A 147 2.56 -0.66 3.75
CA VAL A 147 1.71 -0.16 4.84
C VAL A 147 0.59 0.68 4.23
N ALA A 148 -0.64 0.31 4.56
CA ALA A 148 -1.81 1.06 4.21
C ALA A 148 -1.93 2.34 5.05
N PRO A 149 -2.77 3.28 4.62
CA PRO A 149 -2.83 4.62 5.21
C PRO A 149 -3.36 4.66 6.65
N ASP A 150 -4.10 3.62 7.05
CA ASP A 150 -4.55 3.39 8.42
C ASP A 150 -3.48 2.73 9.31
N GLY A 151 -2.26 2.53 8.77
CA GLY A 151 -1.12 1.93 9.45
C GLY A 151 -1.05 0.40 9.37
N ARG A 152 -1.99 -0.29 8.71
CA ARG A 152 -1.93 -1.76 8.59
C ARG A 152 -1.01 -2.21 7.48
N VAL A 153 -0.25 -3.27 7.71
CA VAL A 153 0.53 -3.91 6.65
C VAL A 153 -0.41 -4.71 5.74
N VAL A 154 -0.42 -4.43 4.45
CA VAL A 154 -1.26 -5.10 3.44
C VAL A 154 -0.50 -6.06 2.54
N ALA A 155 0.83 -5.88 2.43
CA ALA A 155 1.73 -6.84 1.79
C ALA A 155 3.07 -6.83 2.51
N SER A 156 3.77 -7.97 2.50
CA SER A 156 5.09 -8.11 3.12
C SER A 156 6.02 -9.01 2.30
N MET A 157 7.29 -9.13 2.70
CA MET A 157 8.33 -9.97 2.12
C MET A 157 8.86 -9.54 0.75
N GLN A 158 7.99 -9.32 -0.23
CA GLN A 158 8.36 -8.84 -1.57
C GLN A 158 7.14 -8.13 -2.18
N VAL A 159 7.17 -6.81 -2.17
CA VAL A 159 6.07 -5.97 -2.66
C VAL A 159 6.23 -5.81 -4.17
N ARG A 160 5.18 -6.18 -4.91
CA ARG A 160 5.14 -6.03 -6.37
C ARG A 160 4.44 -4.72 -6.74
N PRO A 161 4.64 -4.21 -7.96
CA PRO A 161 3.95 -3.01 -8.42
C PRO A 161 2.43 -3.12 -8.35
N GLN A 162 1.87 -4.31 -8.58
CA GLN A 162 0.43 -4.55 -8.49
C GLN A 162 -0.09 -4.42 -7.06
N ASP A 163 0.72 -4.78 -6.06
CA ASP A 163 0.33 -4.65 -4.66
C ASP A 163 0.27 -3.16 -4.27
N VAL A 164 1.23 -2.36 -4.75
CA VAL A 164 1.23 -0.88 -4.62
C VAL A 164 0.01 -0.27 -5.31
N GLU A 165 -0.26 -0.66 -6.56
CA GLU A 165 -1.41 -0.17 -7.32
C GLU A 165 -2.74 -0.50 -6.63
N ALA A 166 -2.89 -1.71 -6.09
CA ALA A 166 -4.06 -2.12 -5.33
C ALA A 166 -4.23 -1.30 -4.03
N ALA A 167 -3.16 -1.09 -3.28
CA ALA A 167 -3.18 -0.27 -2.05
C ALA A 167 -3.54 1.19 -2.35
N LEU A 168 -2.98 1.76 -3.42
CA LEU A 168 -3.31 3.11 -3.87
C LEU A 168 -4.76 3.22 -4.36
N ALA A 169 -5.27 2.22 -5.09
CA ALA A 169 -6.65 2.22 -5.57
C ALA A 169 -7.67 2.20 -4.41
N GLY A 170 -7.44 1.36 -3.38
CA GLY A 170 -8.32 1.27 -2.22
C GLY A 170 -8.36 2.56 -1.40
N TRP A 171 -7.19 3.17 -1.17
CA TRP A 171 -7.10 4.39 -0.38
C TRP A 171 -7.66 5.64 -1.07
N ARG A 172 -7.48 5.76 -2.39
CA ARG A 172 -7.84 6.98 -3.13
C ARG A 172 -9.35 7.15 -3.32
N VAL A 173 -10.16 6.16 -2.93
CA VAL A 173 -11.63 6.28 -2.83
C VAL A 173 -12.05 7.00 -1.55
N GLU A 174 -11.32 6.84 -0.44
CA GLU A 174 -11.73 7.35 0.88
C GLU A 174 -11.31 8.81 1.13
N ARG A 175 -10.13 9.23 0.66
CA ARG A 175 -9.62 10.59 0.88
C ARG A 175 -10.10 11.65 -0.09
N CYS A 176 -10.65 11.25 -1.23
CA CYS A 176 -11.12 12.20 -2.22
C CYS A 176 -12.36 12.98 -1.68
N GLY A 177 -13.11 12.49 -0.69
CA GLY A 177 -14.32 13.17 -0.20
C GLY A 177 -15.55 12.79 -1.04
N PRO A 178 -16.62 13.59 -1.06
CA PRO A 178 -17.85 13.30 -1.79
C PRO A 178 -17.64 13.37 -3.32
N TRP A 179 -17.02 12.34 -3.91
CA TRP A 179 -16.83 12.21 -5.35
C TRP A 179 -18.00 11.48 -5.98
N PRO A 180 -18.33 11.74 -7.27
CA PRO A 180 -19.33 10.98 -8.02
C PRO A 180 -18.86 9.56 -8.37
N THR A 181 -18.42 8.83 -7.34
CA THR A 181 -18.06 7.41 -7.37
C THR A 181 -19.28 6.52 -7.53
N GLY A 182 -20.50 7.04 -7.38
CA GLY A 182 -21.69 6.28 -7.75
C GLY A 182 -21.86 6.17 -9.26
N SER A 183 -21.12 6.92 -10.08
CA SER A 183 -21.22 6.75 -11.53
C SER A 183 -20.53 5.46 -12.01
N ASP A 184 -21.23 4.65 -12.81
CA ASP A 184 -20.74 3.36 -13.33
C ASP A 184 -19.49 3.50 -14.19
N LEU A 185 -19.33 4.65 -14.83
CA LEU A 185 -18.19 4.93 -15.69
C LEU A 185 -16.93 5.27 -14.88
N VAL A 186 -17.09 6.02 -13.78
CA VAL A 186 -16.01 6.28 -12.81
C VAL A 186 -15.68 5.00 -12.03
N ARG A 187 -16.68 4.23 -11.59
CA ARG A 187 -16.43 2.93 -10.91
C ARG A 187 -15.61 1.99 -11.77
N ARG A 188 -15.91 1.89 -13.07
CA ARG A 188 -15.12 1.06 -14.00
C ARG A 188 -13.69 1.58 -14.18
N HIS A 189 -13.49 2.89 -14.24
CA HIS A 189 -12.14 3.46 -14.33
C HIS A 189 -11.32 3.30 -13.05
N VAL A 190 -11.95 3.42 -11.88
CA VAL A 190 -11.31 3.23 -10.58
C VAL A 190 -11.00 1.75 -10.33
N ALA A 191 -11.97 0.86 -10.55
CA ALA A 191 -11.80 -0.58 -10.37
C ALA A 191 -10.85 -1.22 -11.40
N GLY A 192 -10.73 -0.66 -12.60
CA GLY A 192 -9.89 -1.17 -13.68
C GLY A 192 -8.44 -0.67 -13.65
N GLY A 193 -7.99 0.05 -12.61
CA GLY A 193 -6.63 0.59 -12.54
C GLY A 193 -6.34 1.77 -13.49
N ALA A 194 -7.32 2.20 -14.28
CA ALA A 194 -7.20 3.34 -15.21
C ALA A 194 -6.93 4.68 -14.48
N TYR A 195 -7.17 4.72 -13.17
CA TYR A 195 -6.84 5.86 -12.31
C TYR A 195 -5.32 6.02 -12.07
N GLY A 196 -4.57 4.92 -12.03
CA GLY A 196 -3.10 4.94 -12.01
C GLY A 196 -2.52 5.41 -13.34
N GLU A 197 -3.13 5.02 -14.46
CA GLU A 197 -2.81 5.53 -15.82
C GLU A 197 -3.17 7.01 -15.99
N ALA A 198 -4.35 7.45 -15.52
CA ALA A 198 -4.81 8.83 -15.69
C ALA A 198 -3.97 9.85 -14.92
N LEU A 199 -3.35 9.46 -13.80
CA LEU A 199 -2.33 10.24 -13.10
C LEU A 199 -1.06 10.44 -13.94
N LYS A 200 -0.58 9.39 -14.62
CA LYS A 200 0.62 9.45 -15.48
C LYS A 200 0.49 10.54 -16.54
N VAL A 201 -0.74 10.84 -16.96
CA VAL A 201 -1.05 11.80 -18.04
C VAL A 201 -1.22 13.24 -17.53
N GLN A 202 -1.57 13.47 -16.25
CA GLN A 202 -2.00 14.80 -15.79
C GLN A 202 -1.19 15.44 -14.66
N GLY A 203 -0.22 14.73 -14.09
CA GLY A 203 0.84 15.34 -13.28
C GLY A 203 0.43 15.90 -11.90
N THR A 204 -0.87 16.05 -11.59
CA THR A 204 -1.36 16.54 -10.28
C THR A 204 -2.68 15.90 -9.87
N GLU A 205 -2.92 15.80 -8.56
CA GLU A 205 -4.21 15.35 -8.00
C GLU A 205 -5.38 16.25 -8.45
N ALA A 206 -5.16 17.56 -8.55
CA ALA A 206 -6.16 18.53 -8.99
C ALA A 206 -6.58 18.34 -10.46
N GLY A 207 -5.64 17.99 -11.35
CA GLY A 207 -5.95 17.68 -12.74
C GLY A 207 -6.82 16.43 -12.87
N LEU A 208 -6.42 15.36 -12.18
CA LEU A 208 -7.18 14.11 -12.19
C LEU A 208 -8.59 14.28 -11.60
N ALA A 209 -8.68 15.03 -10.51
CA ALA A 209 -9.93 15.46 -9.91
C ALA A 209 -10.83 16.16 -10.95
N ALA A 210 -10.31 17.14 -11.68
CA ALA A 210 -11.06 17.84 -12.72
C ALA A 210 -11.54 16.90 -13.84
N ARG A 211 -10.72 15.93 -14.28
CA ARG A 211 -11.14 14.93 -15.29
C ARG A 211 -12.23 14.01 -14.79
N VAL A 212 -12.10 13.45 -13.59
CA VAL A 212 -13.08 12.51 -13.04
C VAL A 212 -14.42 13.21 -12.88
N LEU A 213 -14.42 14.47 -12.42
CA LEU A 213 -15.62 15.30 -12.41
C LEU A 213 -16.17 15.54 -13.82
N ALA A 214 -15.31 15.86 -14.79
CA ALA A 214 -15.74 16.08 -16.18
C ALA A 214 -16.34 14.80 -16.80
N GLU A 215 -15.80 13.63 -16.51
CA GLU A 215 -16.30 12.35 -16.99
C GLU A 215 -17.61 11.94 -16.30
N ALA A 216 -17.69 12.07 -14.98
CA ALA A 216 -18.92 11.85 -14.25
C ALA A 216 -20.04 12.79 -14.73
N ARG A 217 -19.71 14.04 -15.05
CA ARG A 217 -20.63 15.00 -15.66
C ARG A 217 -21.07 14.57 -17.06
N ARG A 218 -20.17 14.03 -17.90
CA ARG A 218 -20.53 13.48 -19.21
C ARG A 218 -21.51 12.31 -19.09
N ASP A 219 -21.26 11.38 -18.18
CA ASP A 219 -22.15 10.23 -17.94
C ASP A 219 -23.54 10.68 -17.46
N MET A 220 -23.60 11.62 -16.51
CA MET A 220 -24.83 12.26 -16.08
C MET A 220 -25.60 12.89 -17.25
N GLN A 221 -24.93 13.71 -18.06
CA GLN A 221 -25.54 14.36 -19.22
C GLN A 221 -26.04 13.34 -20.26
N ALA A 222 -25.30 12.26 -20.49
CA ALA A 222 -25.71 11.18 -21.37
C ALA A 222 -27.01 10.50 -20.88
N ARG A 223 -27.13 10.26 -19.57
CA ARG A 223 -28.34 9.69 -18.96
C ARG A 223 -29.52 10.65 -18.99
N VAL A 224 -29.30 11.93 -18.69
CA VAL A 224 -30.33 12.98 -18.85
C VAL A 224 -30.85 13.00 -20.29
N ALA A 225 -29.97 12.88 -21.28
CA ALA A 225 -30.37 12.80 -22.67
C ALA A 225 -31.14 11.51 -23.01
N ARG A 226 -30.78 10.36 -22.42
CA ARG A 226 -31.55 9.11 -22.55
C ARG A 226 -32.94 9.24 -21.95
N ILE A 227 -33.07 9.78 -20.74
CA ILE A 227 -34.37 10.01 -20.09
C ILE A 227 -35.24 10.90 -20.97
N ARG A 228 -34.71 12.03 -21.46
CA ARG A 228 -35.45 12.95 -22.33
C ARG A 228 -36.00 12.25 -23.59
N ARG A 229 -35.16 11.45 -24.26
CA ARG A 229 -35.60 10.65 -25.43
C ARG A 229 -36.62 9.57 -25.05
N GLY A 230 -36.44 8.92 -23.91
CA GLY A 230 -37.35 7.91 -23.38
C GLY A 230 -38.74 8.49 -23.11
N LEU A 231 -38.81 9.65 -22.45
CA LEU A 231 -40.05 10.36 -22.18
C LEU A 231 -40.79 10.75 -23.48
N GLN A 232 -40.07 11.27 -24.48
CA GLN A 232 -40.66 11.57 -25.80
C GLN A 232 -41.25 10.32 -26.48
N ARG A 233 -40.63 9.16 -26.27
CA ARG A 233 -41.06 7.86 -26.82
C ARG A 233 -42.00 7.08 -25.91
N ARG A 234 -42.40 7.64 -24.76
CA ARG A 234 -43.18 6.95 -23.71
C ARG A 234 -42.56 5.61 -23.25
N ALA A 235 -41.24 5.53 -23.22
CA ALA A 235 -40.50 4.37 -22.73
C ALA A 235 -40.30 4.40 -21.20
N ASP A 236 -40.01 3.25 -20.58
CA ASP A 236 -39.61 3.19 -19.17
C ASP A 236 -38.23 3.85 -18.99
N VAL A 237 -38.15 4.79 -18.04
CA VAL A 237 -36.94 5.54 -17.71
C VAL A 237 -36.52 5.35 -16.24
N ARG A 238 -37.19 4.47 -15.49
CA ARG A 238 -37.00 4.32 -14.03
C ARG A 238 -35.56 3.97 -13.65
N GLU A 239 -34.88 3.16 -14.44
CA GLU A 239 -33.48 2.80 -14.20
C GLU A 239 -32.57 4.03 -14.22
N ASP A 240 -32.66 4.84 -15.28
CA ASP A 240 -31.83 6.04 -15.42
C ASP A 240 -32.18 7.11 -14.39
N VAL A 241 -33.46 7.25 -14.03
CA VAL A 241 -33.90 8.14 -12.96
C VAL A 241 -33.36 7.68 -11.60
N GLY A 242 -33.46 6.38 -11.31
CA GLY A 242 -32.93 5.79 -10.08
C GLY A 242 -31.43 6.01 -9.96
N TYR A 243 -30.70 5.79 -11.06
CA TYR A 243 -29.27 6.06 -11.11
C TYR A 243 -28.95 7.53 -10.81
N LEU A 244 -29.60 8.50 -11.44
CA LEU A 244 -29.32 9.93 -11.18
C LEU A 244 -29.57 10.31 -9.72
N ARG A 245 -30.51 9.65 -9.03
CA ARG A 245 -30.80 9.88 -7.62
C ARG A 245 -29.73 9.33 -6.69
N THR A 246 -29.23 8.13 -6.97
CA THR A 246 -28.34 7.43 -6.02
C THR A 246 -26.86 7.61 -6.36
N ALA A 247 -26.50 7.69 -7.64
CA ALA A 247 -25.11 7.70 -8.10
C ALA A 247 -24.36 8.98 -7.73
N PHE A 248 -25.09 10.09 -7.54
CA PHE A 248 -24.53 11.40 -7.28
C PHE A 248 -24.88 11.94 -5.89
N GLN A 249 -25.56 11.15 -5.05
CA GLN A 249 -25.92 11.56 -3.69
C GLN A 249 -24.67 11.68 -2.81
N GLY A 250 -24.54 12.81 -2.09
CA GLY A 250 -23.36 13.11 -1.31
C GLY A 250 -22.13 13.27 -2.18
N THR A 251 -22.25 13.89 -3.37
CA THR A 251 -21.14 14.11 -4.31
C THR A 251 -21.08 15.56 -4.75
N ALA A 252 -19.93 16.01 -5.27
CA ALA A 252 -19.81 17.37 -5.84
C ALA A 252 -20.75 17.66 -7.04
N LEU A 253 -21.36 16.62 -7.63
CA LEU A 253 -22.35 16.74 -8.71
C LEU A 253 -23.80 16.54 -8.23
N GLU A 254 -24.03 16.38 -6.93
CA GLU A 254 -25.37 16.12 -6.38
C GLU A 254 -26.39 17.19 -6.77
N SER A 255 -26.04 18.46 -6.58
CA SER A 255 -26.91 19.60 -6.91
C SER A 255 -27.21 19.67 -8.41
N GLU A 256 -26.23 19.36 -9.26
CA GLU A 256 -26.39 19.32 -10.72
C GLU A 256 -27.33 18.17 -11.15
N ALA A 257 -27.19 16.99 -10.53
CA ALA A 257 -28.06 15.84 -10.78
C ALA A 257 -29.50 16.10 -10.33
N GLN A 258 -29.68 16.70 -9.15
CA GLN A 258 -31.00 17.09 -8.62
C GLN A 258 -31.67 18.12 -9.52
N ALA A 259 -30.94 19.16 -9.95
CA ALA A 259 -31.47 20.17 -10.87
C ALA A 259 -31.87 19.55 -12.22
N ALA A 260 -31.08 18.62 -12.75
CA ALA A 260 -31.41 17.93 -13.99
C ALA A 260 -32.70 17.08 -13.87
N LEU A 261 -32.88 16.36 -12.76
CA LEU A 261 -34.10 15.61 -12.47
C LEU A 261 -35.31 16.53 -12.34
N GLN A 262 -35.18 17.65 -11.63
CA GLN A 262 -36.26 18.63 -11.50
C GLN A 262 -36.65 19.24 -12.85
N ALA A 263 -35.69 19.51 -13.72
CA ALA A 263 -35.96 20.00 -15.08
C ALA A 263 -36.66 18.97 -15.97
N LEU A 264 -36.37 17.67 -15.77
CA LEU A 264 -37.03 16.58 -16.50
C LEU A 264 -38.46 16.32 -15.98
N PHE A 265 -38.71 16.54 -14.69
CA PHE A 265 -39.97 16.25 -14.01
C PHE A 265 -40.47 17.45 -13.17
N PRO A 266 -40.85 18.57 -13.81
CA PRO A 266 -41.18 19.81 -13.08
C PRO A 266 -42.38 19.65 -12.13
N ASN A 267 -43.31 18.75 -12.44
CA ASN A 267 -44.51 18.49 -11.66
C ASN A 267 -44.37 17.27 -10.72
N ASN A 268 -43.20 16.60 -10.71
CA ASN A 268 -42.95 15.47 -9.84
C ASN A 268 -41.49 15.45 -9.37
N PRO A 269 -41.13 16.24 -8.34
CA PRO A 269 -39.79 16.30 -7.80
C PRO A 269 -39.40 15.07 -6.96
N ARG A 270 -40.31 14.10 -6.77
CA ARG A 270 -40.13 12.92 -5.90
C ARG A 270 -39.81 11.64 -6.65
#